data_AF-A0A5J4J0G7-F1
#
_entry.id   AF-A0A5J4J0G7-F1
#
_cell.length_a   1.000
_cell.length_b   1.000
_cell.length_c   1.000
_cell.angle_alpha   90.00
_cell.angle_beta   90.00
_cell.angle_gamma   90.00
#
_symmetry.space_group_name_H-M   'P 1'
#
loop_
_entity.id
_entity.type
_entity.pdbx_description
1 polymer ?
#
loop_
_entity_poly.entity_id
_entity_poly.type
_entity_poly.pdbx_seq_one_letter_code
_entity_poly.pdbx_strand_id
1 'polypeptide(L)'
;MPGGTKDANNVITDTITIANESLDYEIIILEQGFERYLSTQPNEEYYSETFLESKNLFYSQEYNRRVRDISRSRDLYPQEINYDRNVHYGKEVNYLLFNYFQFFEQKYNQRLK
;
A
#
# COMPACT_ATOMS: atom_id res chain seq x y z
N MET A 1 -11.36 -14.07 44.08
CA MET A 1 -11.59 -14.56 42.70
C MET A 1 -11.30 -13.42 41.74
N PRO A 2 -10.13 -13.36 41.07
CA PRO A 2 -9.90 -12.38 40.02
C PRO A 2 -10.36 -12.96 38.68
N GLY A 3 -11.16 -12.23 37.91
CA GLY A 3 -11.64 -12.69 36.62
C GLY A 3 -12.03 -11.54 35.71
N GLY A 4 -11.17 -11.30 34.71
CA GLY A 4 -11.57 -10.69 33.44
C GLY A 4 -10.98 -9.32 33.12
N THR A 5 -9.71 -9.26 32.71
CA THR A 5 -9.32 -8.29 31.68
C THR A 5 -9.45 -9.00 30.33
N LYS A 6 -10.53 -8.67 29.60
CA LYS A 6 -10.62 -8.95 28.17
C LYS A 6 -9.91 -7.80 27.47
N ASP A 7 -8.61 -7.93 27.31
CA ASP A 7 -7.87 -7.07 26.40
C ASP A 7 -8.19 -7.51 24.97
N ALA A 8 -9.33 -7.04 24.48
CA ALA A 8 -9.63 -7.07 23.06
C ALA A 8 -8.67 -6.08 22.40
N ASN A 9 -7.54 -6.61 21.90
CA ASN A 9 -6.70 -5.92 20.94
C ASN A 9 -7.56 -5.63 19.71
N ASN A 10 -8.22 -4.47 19.73
CA ASN A 10 -9.02 -3.98 18.63
C ASN A 10 -8.04 -3.58 17.52
N VAL A 11 -7.74 -4.54 16.64
CA VAL A 11 -6.99 -4.28 15.42
C VAL A 11 -7.94 -3.50 14.51
N ILE A 12 -7.98 -2.18 14.70
CA ILE A 12 -8.65 -1.29 13.77
C ILE A 12 -7.84 -1.36 12.49
N THR A 13 -8.35 -2.10 11.51
CA THR A 13 -7.88 -2.08 10.13
C THR A 13 -8.46 -0.84 9.46
N ASP A 14 -7.64 0.20 9.33
CA ASP A 14 -7.98 1.39 8.57
C ASP A 14 -8.12 0.98 7.09
N THR A 15 -9.27 1.27 6.48
CA THR A 15 -9.54 0.97 5.06
C THR A 15 -9.50 2.26 4.28
N ILE A 16 -8.47 2.44 3.47
CA ILE A 16 -8.41 3.54 2.51
C ILE A 16 -8.77 2.98 1.14
N THR A 17 -9.88 3.46 0.59
CA THR A 17 -10.25 3.25 -0.81
C THR A 17 -9.64 4.36 -1.64
N ILE A 18 -8.89 3.97 -2.66
CA ILE A 18 -8.29 4.86 -3.64
C ILE A 18 -9.03 4.63 -4.95
N ALA A 19 -9.90 5.56 -5.31
CA ALA A 19 -10.64 5.54 -6.58
C ALA A 19 -10.57 6.91 -7.24
N ASN A 20 -10.25 6.94 -8.53
CA ASN A 20 -10.43 8.12 -9.36
C ASN A 20 -11.81 8.01 -10.02
N GLU A 21 -12.68 9.01 -9.84
CA GLU A 21 -14.08 8.97 -10.29
C GLU A 21 -14.27 8.77 -11.82
N SER A 22 -13.19 8.86 -12.62
CA SER A 22 -13.20 8.59 -14.07
C SER A 22 -12.58 7.26 -14.50
N LEU A 23 -12.08 6.43 -13.57
CA LEU A 23 -11.36 5.19 -13.88
C LEU A 23 -12.08 3.97 -13.27
N ASP A 24 -12.11 2.86 -14.02
CA ASP A 24 -12.68 1.58 -13.59
C ASP A 24 -11.84 0.83 -12.53
N TYR A 25 -10.84 1.48 -11.93
CA TYR A 25 -9.83 0.83 -11.08
C TYR A 25 -9.83 1.42 -9.67
N GLU A 26 -9.96 0.53 -8.68
CA GLU A 26 -9.92 0.83 -7.26
C GLU A 26 -8.72 0.11 -6.61
N ILE A 27 -7.94 0.84 -5.81
CA ILE A 27 -6.93 0.23 -4.92
C ILE A 27 -7.45 0.38 -3.50
N ILE A 28 -7.73 -0.75 -2.84
CA ILE A 28 -8.12 -0.78 -1.43
C ILE A 28 -6.91 -1.20 -0.61
N ILE A 29 -6.46 -0.32 0.28
CA ILE A 29 -5.39 -0.61 1.23
C ILE A 29 -6.04 -0.95 2.57
N LEU A 30 -5.88 -2.20 3.00
CA LEU A 30 -6.38 -2.73 4.27
C LEU A 30 -5.22 -2.98 5.22
N GLU A 31 -4.60 -1.90 5.71
CA GLU A 31 -3.34 -2.03 6.42
C GLU A 31 -3.28 -1.18 7.70
N GLN A 32 -3.16 -1.86 8.84
CA GLN A 32 -3.18 -1.19 10.14
C GLN A 32 -1.98 -0.25 10.29
N GLY A 33 -2.28 1.01 10.62
CA GLY A 33 -1.28 2.04 10.87
C GLY A 33 -0.81 2.76 9.61
N PHE A 34 -1.35 2.44 8.43
CA PHE A 34 -1.01 3.14 7.20
C PHE A 34 -1.45 4.61 7.23
N GLU A 35 -2.67 4.91 7.70
CA GLU A 35 -3.13 6.31 7.84
C GLU A 35 -2.22 7.13 8.75
N ARG A 36 -1.87 6.56 9.92
CA ARG A 36 -0.95 7.20 10.86
C ARG A 36 0.42 7.41 10.22
N TYR A 37 0.95 6.43 9.51
CA TYR A 37 2.19 6.60 8.76
C TYR A 37 2.08 7.72 7.72
N LEU A 38 1.01 7.74 6.93
CA LEU A 38 0.79 8.69 5.85
C LEU A 38 0.79 10.15 6.37
N SER A 39 0.18 10.39 7.54
CA SER A 39 0.21 11.70 8.20
C SER A 39 1.60 12.23 8.58
N THR A 40 2.62 11.36 8.56
CA THR A 40 4.02 11.73 8.82
C THR A 40 4.83 11.94 7.54
N GLN A 41 4.26 11.65 6.38
CA GLN A 41 4.95 11.76 5.09
C GLN A 41 4.82 13.18 4.51
N PRO A 42 5.74 13.59 3.60
CA PRO A 42 5.57 14.82 2.84
C PRO A 42 4.23 14.83 2.09
N ASN A 43 3.68 16.02 1.91
CA ASN A 43 2.46 16.20 1.13
C ASN A 43 2.66 15.75 -0.33
N GLU A 44 1.56 15.45 -1.01
CA GLU A 44 1.57 15.01 -2.41
C GLU A 44 2.30 16.00 -3.34
N GLU A 45 2.21 17.31 -3.06
CA GLU A 45 2.87 18.36 -3.83
C GLU A 45 4.39 18.22 -3.88
N TYR A 46 5.01 17.61 -2.86
CA TYR A 46 6.45 17.36 -2.82
C TYR A 46 6.94 16.46 -3.96
N TYR A 47 6.10 15.55 -4.42
CA TYR A 47 6.46 14.58 -5.45
C TYR A 47 5.96 15.04 -6.83
N SER A 48 6.77 14.82 -7.87
CA SER A 48 6.28 14.94 -9.24
C SER A 48 5.51 13.69 -9.64
N GLU A 49 4.52 13.85 -10.50
CA GLU A 49 3.70 12.72 -10.96
C GLU A 49 4.54 11.67 -11.69
N THR A 50 5.42 12.09 -12.60
CA THR A 50 6.34 11.19 -13.31
C THR A 50 7.26 10.40 -12.37
N PHE A 51 7.68 11.00 -11.24
CA PHE A 51 8.45 10.28 -10.23
C PHE A 51 7.62 9.16 -9.60
N LEU A 52 6.38 9.48 -9.19
CA LEU A 52 5.49 8.51 -8.56
C LEU A 52 5.12 7.38 -9.52
N GLU A 53 4.75 7.70 -10.76
CA GLU A 53 4.41 6.70 -11.79
C GLU A 53 5.58 5.73 -12.05
N SER A 54 6.79 6.28 -12.20
CA SER A 54 8.00 5.48 -12.40
C SER A 54 8.26 4.54 -11.21
N LYS A 55 8.16 5.07 -9.98
CA LYS A 55 8.36 4.27 -8.77
C LYS A 55 7.31 3.19 -8.60
N ASN A 56 6.05 3.52 -8.80
CA ASN A 56 4.94 2.58 -8.66
C ASN A 56 5.03 1.44 -9.66
N LEU A 57 5.48 1.72 -10.89
CA LEU A 57 5.74 0.67 -11.87
C LEU A 57 6.77 -0.34 -11.37
N PHE A 58 7.93 0.12 -10.88
CA PHE A 58 8.97 -0.77 -10.37
C PHE A 58 8.52 -1.53 -9.12
N TYR A 59 7.90 -0.85 -8.15
CA TYR A 59 7.43 -1.48 -6.93
C TYR A 59 6.35 -2.53 -7.20
N SER A 60 5.38 -2.24 -8.08
CA SER A 60 4.33 -3.19 -8.43
C SER A 60 4.91 -4.44 -9.09
N GLN A 61 5.90 -4.30 -9.97
CA GLN A 61 6.56 -5.44 -10.60
C GLN A 61 7.26 -6.36 -9.59
N GLU A 62 8.06 -5.80 -8.69
CA GLU A 62 8.77 -6.59 -7.67
C GLU A 62 7.81 -7.16 -6.62
N TYR A 63 6.76 -6.42 -6.24
CA TYR A 63 5.71 -6.92 -5.37
C TYR A 63 4.99 -8.12 -6.00
N ASN A 64 4.54 -8.01 -7.25
CA ASN A 64 3.85 -9.10 -7.97
C ASN A 64 4.76 -10.29 -8.24
N ARG A 65 6.07 -10.08 -8.39
CA ARG A 65 7.04 -11.17 -8.45
C ARG A 65 7.03 -11.99 -7.16
N ARG A 66 6.87 -11.35 -6.00
CA ARG A 66 6.82 -12.02 -4.70
C ARG A 66 5.47 -12.65 -4.40
N VAL A 67 4.37 -12.07 -4.88
CA VAL A 67 3.04 -12.71 -4.84
C VAL A 67 3.08 -14.08 -5.54
N ARG A 68 3.79 -14.16 -6.68
CA ARG A 68 3.93 -15.41 -7.45
C ARG A 68 4.96 -16.39 -6.89
N ASP A 69 5.79 -15.97 -5.94
CA ASP A 69 6.80 -16.81 -5.31
C ASP A 69 6.17 -17.62 -4.17
N ILE A 70 5.89 -18.90 -4.44
CA ILE A 70 5.27 -19.84 -3.48
C ILE A 70 6.12 -20.04 -2.22
N SER A 71 7.43 -19.74 -2.25
CA SER A 71 8.30 -19.81 -1.08
C SER A 71 8.12 -18.63 -0.11
N ARG A 72 7.41 -17.58 -0.51
CA ARG A 72 7.09 -16.42 0.34
C ARG A 72 5.76 -16.62 1.05
N SER A 73 5.63 -16.03 2.24
CA SER A 73 4.37 -16.09 2.99
C SER A 73 3.27 -15.34 2.24
N ARG A 74 2.19 -16.06 1.91
CA ARG A 74 0.98 -15.49 1.31
C ARG A 74 0.34 -14.42 2.20
N ASP A 75 0.61 -14.45 3.51
CA ASP A 75 0.07 -13.46 4.45
C ASP A 75 0.63 -12.05 4.18
N LEU A 76 1.85 -11.95 3.60
CA LEU A 76 2.48 -10.67 3.26
C LEU A 76 2.17 -10.21 1.82
N TYR A 77 1.84 -11.16 0.95
CA TYR A 77 1.65 -10.92 -0.48
C TYR A 77 0.33 -11.56 -0.93
N PRO A 78 -0.83 -11.03 -0.49
CA PRO A 78 -2.13 -11.66 -0.70
C PRO A 78 -2.59 -11.67 -2.16
N GLN A 79 -2.30 -10.61 -2.91
CA GLN A 79 -2.79 -10.42 -4.29
C GLN A 79 -1.85 -9.55 -5.13
N GLU A 80 -1.91 -9.68 -6.44
CA GLU A 80 -1.15 -8.84 -7.37
C GLU A 80 -1.75 -7.43 -7.51
N ILE A 81 -0.88 -6.46 -7.80
CA ILE A 81 -1.22 -5.07 -8.10
C ILE A 81 -1.06 -4.87 -9.61
N ASN A 82 -2.16 -4.82 -10.35
CA ASN A 82 -2.17 -4.67 -11.81
C ASN A 82 -1.98 -3.22 -12.25
N TYR A 83 -0.83 -2.63 -11.90
CA TYR A 83 -0.48 -1.27 -12.28
C TYR A 83 -0.07 -1.20 -13.77
N ASP A 84 -0.83 -0.46 -14.58
CA ASP A 84 -0.56 -0.26 -16.01
C ASP A 84 0.06 1.12 -16.24
N ARG A 85 1.28 1.14 -16.77
CA ARG A 85 2.01 2.38 -17.09
C ARG A 85 1.33 3.27 -18.14
N ASN A 86 0.37 2.75 -18.90
CA ASN A 86 -0.33 3.50 -19.95
C ASN A 86 -1.66 4.09 -19.42
N VAL A 87 -2.03 3.77 -18.18
CA VAL A 87 -3.21 4.32 -17.51
C VAL A 87 -2.77 5.48 -16.63
N HIS A 88 -3.46 6.61 -16.78
CA HIS A 88 -3.22 7.79 -15.96
C HIS A 88 -4.12 7.74 -14.73
N TYR A 89 -3.60 7.20 -13.63
CA TYR A 89 -4.34 7.05 -12.37
C TYR A 89 -4.57 8.38 -11.64
N GLY A 90 -3.79 9.41 -11.99
CA GLY A 90 -3.75 10.69 -11.29
C GLY A 90 -2.78 10.67 -10.11
N LYS A 91 -2.42 11.88 -9.68
CA LYS A 91 -1.33 12.11 -8.73
C LYS A 91 -1.62 11.58 -7.33
N GLU A 92 -2.85 11.74 -6.82
CA GLU A 92 -3.27 11.23 -5.51
C GLU A 92 -3.14 9.70 -5.43
N VAL A 93 -3.67 8.98 -6.43
CA VAL A 93 -3.59 7.51 -6.49
C VAL A 93 -2.14 7.05 -6.49
N ASN A 94 -1.33 7.69 -7.33
CA ASN A 94 0.09 7.41 -7.43
C ASN A 94 0.84 7.71 -6.12
N TYR A 95 0.47 8.78 -5.40
CA TYR A 95 1.05 9.14 -4.12
C TYR A 95 0.72 8.12 -3.03
N LEU A 96 -0.55 7.71 -2.92
CA LEU A 96 -0.98 6.75 -1.92
C LEU A 96 -0.35 5.37 -2.15
N LEU A 97 -0.31 4.89 -3.41
CA LEU A 97 0.34 3.64 -3.76
C LEU A 97 1.84 3.65 -3.48
N PHE A 98 2.52 4.76 -3.78
CA PHE A 98 3.95 4.91 -3.47
C PHE A 98 4.21 4.81 -1.96
N ASN A 99 3.44 5.54 -1.16
CA ASN A 99 3.57 5.52 0.29
C ASN A 99 3.21 4.16 0.89
N TYR A 100 2.26 3.44 0.30
CA TYR A 100 1.96 2.06 0.69
C TYR A 100 3.18 1.16 0.55
N PHE A 101 3.89 1.21 -0.58
CA PHE A 101 5.11 0.42 -0.76
C PHE A 101 6.20 0.80 0.25
N GLN A 102 6.40 2.09 0.51
CA GLN A 102 7.36 2.55 1.52
C GLN A 102 7.00 2.08 2.94
N PHE A 103 5.72 2.17 3.30
CA PHE A 103 5.22 1.64 4.55
C PHE A 103 5.41 0.12 4.65
N PHE A 104 5.10 -0.61 3.58
CA PHE A 104 5.23 -2.06 3.52
C PHE A 104 6.68 -2.51 3.71
N GLU A 105 7.63 -1.85 3.04
CA GLU A 105 9.06 -2.10 3.22
C GLU A 105 9.49 -1.91 4.69
N GLN A 106 9.03 -0.83 5.32
CA GLN A 106 9.36 -0.52 6.72
C GLN A 106 8.71 -1.49 7.71
N LYS A 107 7.41 -1.74 7.58
CA LYS A 107 6.63 -2.58 8.50
C LYS A 107 7.08 -4.04 8.48
N TYR A 108 7.37 -4.57 7.29
CA TYR A 108 7.70 -5.98 7.10
C TYR A 108 9.19 -6.23 6.84
N ASN A 109 10.02 -5.18 6.95
CA ASN A 109 11.45 -5.23 6.68
C ASN A 109 11.78 -5.86 5.31
N GLN A 110 10.99 -5.48 4.30
CA GLN A 110 11.14 -5.95 2.93
C GLN A 110 11.90 -4.92 2.11
N ARG A 111 12.58 -5.37 1.06
CA ARG A 111 13.26 -4.47 0.11
C ARG A 111 12.74 -4.71 -1.31
N LEU A 112 11.79 -3.92 -1.75
CA LEU A 112 11.19 -3.94 -3.09
C LEU A 112 11.97 -3.07 -4.10
N LYS A 113 12.92 -2.24 -3.64
CA LYS A 113 13.82 -1.40 -4.45
C LYS A 113 15.12 -2.05 -4.91
#